data_AF-A0A2M8P9T9-F1
#
_entry.id   AF-A0A2M8P9T9-F1
#
_cell.length_a   1.000
_cell.length_b   1.000
_cell.length_c   1.000
_cell.angle_alpha   90.00
_cell.angle_beta   90.00
_cell.angle_gamma   90.00
#
_symmetry.space_group_name_H-M   'P 1'
#
loop_
_entity.id
_entity.type
_entity.pdbx_description
1 polymer ?
#
loop_
_entity_poly.entity_id
_entity_poly.type
_entity_poly.pdbx_seq_one_letter_code
_entity_poly.pdbx_strand_id
1 'polypeptide(L)'
;MVKAGGGYGGDNDRMLDLRVDDHEDPVVRLRELVEMHRLYFGKSEPAERIPINAPLAAEIKAILKRTGHYNGEIDGIWDEAAQEGFWSFVGMENLEERWAPNDHPELIDPVLLEFIRKRFGAHS
;
A
#
# COMPACT_ATOMS: atom_id res chain seq x y z
N MET A 1 -28.98 -9.66 26.98
CA MET A 1 -28.10 -8.53 26.62
C MET A 1 -26.89 -8.51 27.55
N VAL A 2 -25.80 -9.19 27.15
CA VAL A 2 -24.45 -9.03 27.71
C VAL A 2 -23.41 -9.45 26.65
N LYS A 3 -22.40 -8.59 26.50
CA LYS A 3 -21.13 -8.58 25.76
C LYS A 3 -20.61 -9.87 25.11
N ALA A 4 -20.15 -9.75 23.86
CA ALA A 4 -19.22 -10.70 23.22
C ALA A 4 -17.78 -10.17 23.30
N GLY A 5 -16.96 -10.82 24.14
CA GLY A 5 -15.51 -10.91 23.96
C GLY A 5 -15.22 -11.76 22.71
N GLY A 6 -14.06 -11.69 22.06
CA GLY A 6 -12.73 -11.71 22.66
C GLY A 6 -12.16 -13.11 22.49
N GLY A 7 -11.39 -13.30 21.40
CA GLY A 7 -10.43 -14.41 21.20
C GLY A 7 -10.98 -15.78 20.82
N TYR A 8 -10.47 -16.33 19.71
CA TYR A 8 -9.90 -17.68 19.53
C TYR A 8 -10.10 -18.18 18.09
N GLY A 9 -9.03 -18.72 17.50
CA GLY A 9 -9.09 -19.43 16.22
C GLY A 9 -7.72 -19.74 15.61
N GLY A 10 -6.80 -20.30 16.41
CA GLY A 10 -5.70 -21.09 15.84
C GLY A 10 -6.25 -22.35 15.18
N ASP A 11 -5.42 -22.97 14.35
CA ASP A 11 -5.66 -24.18 13.54
C ASP A 11 -6.47 -23.99 12.25
N ASN A 12 -5.75 -23.88 11.13
CA ASN A 12 -5.93 -24.82 10.02
C ASN A 12 -4.66 -24.85 9.17
N ASP A 13 -3.76 -25.72 9.59
CA ASP A 13 -2.71 -26.31 8.77
C ASP A 13 -3.37 -27.09 7.62
N ARG A 14 -3.23 -26.59 6.39
CA ARG A 14 -3.49 -27.35 5.17
C ARG A 14 -2.31 -27.20 4.24
N MET A 15 -1.25 -27.93 4.55
CA MET A 15 -0.54 -28.84 3.64
C MET A 15 -0.75 -28.53 2.14
N LEU A 16 -0.03 -27.53 1.62
CA LEU A 16 0.22 -27.41 0.19
C LEU A 16 1.44 -28.28 -0.14
N ASP A 17 1.18 -29.55 -0.43
CA ASP A 17 2.13 -30.48 -1.04
C ASP A 17 2.31 -30.08 -2.51
N LEU A 18 3.15 -29.07 -2.76
CA LEU A 18 3.62 -28.74 -4.11
C LEU A 18 4.86 -29.58 -4.36
N ARG A 19 4.70 -30.66 -5.13
CA ARG A 19 5.82 -31.43 -5.68
C ARG A 19 6.74 -30.50 -6.45
N VAL A 20 7.88 -30.24 -5.84
CA VAL A 20 9.06 -29.61 -6.43
C VAL A 20 9.70 -30.66 -7.32
N ASP A 21 9.14 -30.85 -8.51
CA ASP A 21 9.83 -31.54 -9.60
C ASP A 21 10.02 -30.52 -10.73
N ASP A 22 11.28 -30.12 -10.88
CA ASP A 22 11.90 -29.49 -12.04
C ASP A 22 11.23 -28.23 -12.59
N HIS A 23 11.75 -27.05 -12.24
CA HIS A 23 12.03 -25.94 -13.16
C HIS A 23 13.05 -25.01 -12.49
N GLU A 24 14.19 -24.79 -13.14
CA GLU A 24 15.19 -23.78 -12.76
C GLU A 24 14.52 -22.39 -12.78
N ASP A 25 14.58 -21.67 -11.65
CA ASP A 25 13.93 -20.37 -11.33
C ASP A 25 12.40 -20.30 -11.01
N PRO A 26 11.91 -20.88 -9.89
CA PRO A 26 10.54 -20.65 -9.40
C PRO A 26 10.40 -19.48 -8.40
N VAL A 27 11.48 -18.93 -7.84
CA VAL A 27 11.40 -18.14 -6.59
C VAL A 27 10.99 -16.67 -6.82
N VAL A 28 11.28 -16.10 -7.99
CA VAL A 28 10.96 -14.68 -8.27
C VAL A 28 9.46 -14.49 -8.50
N ARG A 29 8.82 -15.36 -9.29
CA ARG A 29 7.39 -15.22 -9.63
C ARG A 29 6.46 -15.52 -8.45
N LEU A 30 6.86 -16.40 -7.54
CA LEU A 30 6.14 -16.65 -6.29
C LEU A 30 6.18 -15.45 -5.33
N ARG A 31 7.28 -14.69 -5.30
CA ARG A 31 7.37 -13.47 -4.50
C ARG A 31 6.44 -12.38 -5.03
N GLU A 32 6.42 -12.15 -6.35
CA GLU A 32 5.52 -11.18 -6.98
C GLU A 32 4.04 -11.51 -6.71
N LEU A 33 3.66 -12.79 -6.82
CA LEU A 33 2.30 -13.26 -6.50
C LEU A 33 1.93 -13.05 -5.02
N VAL A 34 2.87 -13.29 -4.11
CA VAL A 34 2.66 -13.07 -2.66
C VAL A 34 2.63 -11.59 -2.30
N GLU A 35 3.49 -10.76 -2.91
CA GLU A 35 3.49 -9.30 -2.73
C GLU A 35 2.20 -8.69 -3.27
N MET A 36 1.72 -9.15 -4.44
CA MET A 36 0.44 -8.74 -5.02
C MET A 36 -0.74 -9.20 -4.17
N HIS A 37 -0.73 -10.43 -3.66
CA HIS A 37 -1.75 -10.91 -2.73
C HIS A 37 -1.79 -10.08 -1.43
N ARG A 38 -0.62 -9.71 -0.88
CA ARG A 38 -0.56 -8.83 0.29
C ARG A 38 -1.08 -7.44 -0.04
N LEU A 39 -0.72 -6.86 -1.19
CA LEU A 39 -1.16 -5.55 -1.64
C LEU A 39 -2.69 -5.47 -1.81
N TYR A 40 -3.34 -6.50 -2.35
CA TYR A 40 -4.80 -6.46 -2.57
C TYR A 40 -5.64 -7.08 -1.45
N PHE A 41 -5.10 -8.00 -0.64
CA PHE A 41 -5.87 -8.75 0.36
C PHE A 41 -5.37 -8.63 1.80
N GLY A 42 -4.23 -8.00 2.05
CA GLY A 42 -3.74 -7.73 3.41
C GLY A 42 -4.18 -6.36 3.92
N LYS A 43 -4.90 -6.28 5.04
CA LYS A 43 -5.08 -5.02 5.78
C LYS A 43 -3.88 -4.83 6.71
N SER A 44 -3.03 -3.84 6.43
CA SER A 44 -1.97 -3.44 7.36
C SER A 44 -2.64 -2.91 8.63
N GLU A 45 -2.09 -3.20 9.82
CA GLU A 45 -2.70 -2.67 11.04
C GLU A 45 -2.61 -1.14 11.05
N PRO A 46 -3.63 -0.41 11.56
CA PRO A 46 -3.58 1.06 11.63
C PRO A 46 -2.34 1.60 12.36
N ALA A 47 -1.78 0.81 13.28
CA ALA A 47 -0.57 1.13 14.03
C ALA A 47 0.72 1.11 13.18
N GLU A 48 0.70 0.47 12.01
CA GLU A 48 1.85 0.40 11.09
C GLU A 48 1.85 1.54 10.06
N ARG A 49 0.79 2.36 10.04
CA ARG A 49 0.71 3.51 9.12
C ARG A 49 1.77 4.55 9.49
N ILE A 50 2.43 5.06 8.45
CA ILE A 50 3.56 5.98 8.59
C ILE A 50 3.05 7.42 8.42
N PRO A 51 3.43 8.38 9.28
CA PRO A 51 3.08 9.78 9.09
C PRO A 51 3.75 10.37 7.85
N ILE A 52 2.95 11.06 7.04
CA ILE A 52 3.42 11.79 5.86
C ILE A 52 4.13 13.07 6.33
N ASN A 53 5.45 12.95 6.48
CA ASN A 53 6.32 14.08 6.81
C ASN A 53 6.67 14.91 5.55
N ALA A 54 7.33 16.05 5.73
CA ALA A 54 7.65 16.94 4.63
C ALA A 54 8.46 16.29 3.48
N PRO A 55 9.53 15.51 3.74
CA PRO A 55 10.21 14.77 2.67
C PRO A 55 9.31 13.78 1.93
N LEU A 56 8.46 13.06 2.66
CA LEU A 56 7.55 12.06 2.10
C LEU A 56 6.41 12.73 1.30
N ALA A 57 5.88 13.85 1.77
CA ALA A 57 4.90 14.65 1.04
C ALA A 57 5.46 15.11 -0.32
N ALA A 58 6.69 15.64 -0.33
CA ALA A 58 7.37 16.03 -1.55
C ALA A 58 7.60 14.84 -2.49
N GLU A 59 8.01 13.69 -1.95
CA GLU A 59 8.16 12.46 -2.72
C GLU A 59 6.84 12.04 -3.39
N ILE A 60 5.75 11.94 -2.63
CA ILE A 60 4.44 11.54 -3.15
C ILE A 60 3.93 12.57 -4.17
N LYS A 61 4.07 13.88 -3.91
CA LYS A 61 3.71 14.94 -4.86
C LYS A 61 4.49 14.83 -6.18
N ALA A 62 5.78 14.50 -6.12
CA ALA A 62 6.59 14.28 -7.32
C ALA A 62 6.08 13.10 -8.16
N ILE A 63 5.72 12.00 -7.49
CA ILE A 63 5.10 10.83 -8.13
C ILE A 63 3.78 11.21 -8.79
N LEU A 64 2.87 11.84 -8.03
CA LEU A 64 1.56 12.25 -8.50
C LEU A 64 1.65 13.21 -9.70
N LYS A 65 2.62 14.13 -9.68
CA LYS A 65 2.87 15.05 -10.79
C LYS A 65 3.34 14.33 -12.04
N ARG A 66 4.19 13.33 -11.88
CA ARG A 66 4.68 12.52 -13.02
C ARG A 66 3.58 11.64 -13.61
N THR A 67 2.68 11.12 -12.79
CA THR A 67 1.53 10.32 -13.22
C THR A 67 0.36 11.18 -13.72
N GLY A 68 0.44 12.52 -13.61
CA GLY A 68 -0.60 13.43 -14.08
C GLY A 68 -1.78 13.64 -13.13
N HIS A 69 -1.64 13.22 -11.87
CA HIS A 69 -2.68 13.35 -10.82
C HIS A 69 -2.48 14.58 -9.92
N TYR A 70 -1.38 15.32 -10.06
CA TYR A 70 -1.12 16.54 -9.29
C TYR A 70 -0.40 17.58 -10.15
N ASN A 71 -0.88 18.81 -10.18
CA ASN A 71 -0.25 19.89 -10.96
C ASN A 71 0.37 21.00 -10.09
N GLY A 72 0.25 20.90 -8.76
CA GLY A 72 0.77 21.90 -7.82
C GLY A 72 2.29 21.87 -7.66
N GLU A 73 2.76 22.62 -6.67
CA GLU A 73 4.18 22.68 -6.31
C GLU A 73 4.59 21.45 -5.51
N ILE A 74 5.79 20.93 -5.79
CA ILE A 74 6.39 19.84 -5.03
C ILE A 74 7.06 20.47 -3.80
N ASP A 75 6.26 20.72 -2.78
CA ASP A 75 6.70 21.17 -1.46
C ASP A 75 6.56 20.04 -0.43
N GLY A 76 6.97 20.32 0.80
CA GLY A 76 6.81 19.39 1.92
C GLY A 76 5.46 19.47 2.63
N ILE A 77 4.42 20.01 1.99
CA ILE A 77 3.11 20.22 2.61
C ILE A 77 2.16 19.15 2.09
N TRP A 78 1.46 18.47 2.99
CA TRP A 78 0.42 17.51 2.63
C TRP A 78 -0.97 18.19 2.63
N ASP A 79 -1.18 19.06 1.65
CA ASP A 79 -2.38 19.88 1.47
C ASP A 79 -3.54 19.11 0.84
N GLU A 80 -4.73 19.71 0.85
CA GLU A 80 -5.96 19.12 0.29
C GLU A 80 -5.79 18.75 -1.19
N ALA A 81 -5.12 19.60 -1.98
CA ALA A 81 -4.84 19.30 -3.39
C ALA A 81 -3.95 18.06 -3.58
N ALA A 82 -3.00 17.81 -2.68
CA ALA A 82 -2.21 16.58 -2.70
C ALA A 82 -3.05 15.36 -2.32
N GLN A 83 -3.92 15.50 -1.32
CA GLN A 83 -4.83 14.45 -0.87
C GLN A 83 -5.84 14.06 -1.96
N GLU A 84 -6.41 15.03 -2.67
CA GLU A 84 -7.32 14.79 -3.81
C GLU A 84 -6.60 14.10 -4.98
N GLY A 85 -5.39 14.55 -5.30
CA GLY A 85 -4.55 13.92 -6.32
C GLY A 85 -4.18 12.49 -5.94
N PHE A 86 -3.85 12.28 -4.67
CA PHE A 86 -3.53 10.96 -4.13
C PHE A 86 -4.74 10.04 -4.12
N TRP A 87 -5.93 10.53 -3.75
CA TRP A 87 -7.18 9.79 -3.82
C TRP A 87 -7.48 9.33 -5.25
N SER A 88 -7.34 10.23 -6.22
CA SER A 88 -7.56 9.91 -7.64
C SER A 88 -6.58 8.85 -8.13
N PHE A 89 -5.32 8.92 -7.72
CA PHE A 89 -4.29 7.92 -8.03
C PHE A 89 -4.60 6.57 -7.37
N VAL A 90 -4.92 6.57 -6.08
CA VAL A 90 -5.27 5.36 -5.30
C VAL A 90 -6.50 4.68 -5.88
N GLY A 91 -7.52 5.44 -6.29
CA GLY A 91 -8.70 4.93 -6.97
C GLY A 91 -8.37 4.30 -8.34
N MET A 92 -7.49 4.91 -9.12
CA MET A 92 -7.04 4.35 -10.40
C MET A 92 -6.34 3.00 -10.24
N GLU A 93 -5.54 2.83 -9.19
CA GLU A 93 -4.83 1.58 -8.90
C GLU A 93 -5.68 0.56 -8.11
N ASN A 94 -6.96 0.86 -7.80
CA ASN A 94 -7.88 0.07 -6.96
C ASN A 94 -7.34 -0.19 -5.53
N LEU A 95 -6.73 0.82 -4.91
CA LEU A 95 -6.12 0.74 -3.58
C LEU A 95 -6.88 1.54 -2.52
N GLU A 96 -8.15 1.88 -2.77
CA GLU A 96 -9.02 2.70 -1.90
C GLU A 96 -9.18 2.10 -0.49
N GLU A 97 -9.12 0.77 -0.35
CA GLU A 97 -9.15 0.08 0.94
C GLU A 97 -7.90 0.36 1.82
N ARG A 98 -6.82 0.91 1.24
CA ARG A 98 -5.55 1.19 1.95
C ARG A 98 -5.41 2.63 2.40
N TRP A 99 -6.01 3.56 1.67
CA TRP A 99 -5.93 4.98 1.98
C TRP A 99 -7.16 5.69 1.48
N ALA A 100 -7.76 6.50 2.34
CA ALA A 100 -8.89 7.35 2.01
C ALA A 100 -8.69 8.73 2.66
N PRO A 101 -9.14 9.81 2.01
CA PRO A 101 -9.02 11.16 2.58
C PRO A 101 -9.75 11.33 3.91
N ASN A 102 -10.73 10.45 4.18
CA ASN A 102 -11.58 10.50 5.37
C ASN A 102 -11.04 9.61 6.53
N ASP A 103 -9.96 8.88 6.32
CA ASP A 103 -9.38 7.93 7.29
C ASP A 103 -7.88 8.21 7.47
N HIS A 104 -7.57 9.14 8.38
CA HIS A 104 -6.20 9.58 8.69
C HIS A 104 -5.40 9.94 7.42
N PRO A 105 -5.82 10.99 6.67
CA PRO A 105 -5.16 11.38 5.41
C PRO A 105 -3.67 11.73 5.58
N GLU A 106 -3.25 12.09 6.78
CA GLU A 106 -1.86 12.35 7.18
C GLU A 106 -1.00 11.09 7.34
N LEU A 107 -1.61 9.90 7.29
CA LEU A 107 -0.94 8.62 7.42
C LEU A 107 -1.00 7.84 6.11
N ILE A 108 0.08 7.15 5.76
CA ILE A 108 0.15 6.26 4.60
C ILE A 108 0.43 4.83 5.02
N ASP A 109 -0.24 3.88 4.37
CA ASP A 109 0.05 2.45 4.53
C ASP A 109 1.46 2.14 3.98
N PRO A 110 2.35 1.49 4.76
CA PRO A 110 3.71 1.17 4.32
C PRO A 110 3.74 0.30 3.05
N VAL A 111 2.76 -0.56 2.85
CA VAL A 111 2.64 -1.41 1.64
C VAL A 111 2.27 -0.56 0.42
N LEU A 112 1.35 0.41 0.59
CA LEU A 112 1.02 1.38 -0.45
C LEU A 112 2.24 2.24 -0.78
N LEU A 113 2.97 2.71 0.23
CA LEU A 113 4.20 3.49 0.06
C LEU A 113 5.28 2.71 -0.70
N GLU A 114 5.50 1.44 -0.34
CA GLU A 114 6.47 0.59 -1.03
C GLU A 114 6.04 0.33 -2.48
N PHE A 115 4.75 0.11 -2.72
CA PHE A 115 4.19 -0.06 -4.06
C PHE A 115 4.44 1.17 -4.94
N ILE A 116 4.10 2.37 -4.47
CA ILE A 116 4.31 3.60 -5.25
C ILE A 116 5.81 3.85 -5.50
N ARG A 117 6.69 3.50 -4.56
CA ARG A 117 8.15 3.59 -4.74
C ARG A 117 8.69 2.59 -5.74
N LYS A 118 8.24 1.34 -5.70
CA LYS A 118 8.70 0.29 -6.63
C LYS A 118 8.21 0.57 -8.05
N ARG A 119 6.94 0.96 -8.20
CA ARG A 119 6.29 1.12 -9.50
C ARG A 119 6.50 2.50 -10.12
N PHE A 120 6.50 3.52 -9.28
CA PHE A 120 6.57 4.92 -9.66
C PHE A 120 7.62 5.69 -8.85
N GLY A 121 8.62 5.04 -8.26
CA GLY A 121 9.80 5.73 -7.76
C GLY A 121 10.66 6.23 -8.93
N ALA A 122 11.57 7.15 -8.64
CA ALA A 122 12.68 7.42 -9.54
C ALA A 122 13.75 6.35 -9.27
N HIS A 123 14.03 5.48 -10.24
CA HIS A 123 15.31 4.78 -10.26
C HIS A 123 16.39 5.84 -10.51
N SER A 124 17.08 6.24 -9.44
CA SER A 124 18.37 6.93 -9.52
C SER A 124 19.50 5.92 -9.54
#